data_AF-A0A1C5MB78-F1
#
_entry.id   AF-A0A1C5MB78-F1
#
_cell.length_a   1.000
_cell.length_b   1.000
_cell.length_c   1.000
_cell.angle_alpha   90.00
_cell.angle_beta   90.00
_cell.angle_gamma   90.00
#
_symmetry.space_group_name_H-M   'P 1'
#
loop_
_entity.id
_entity.type
_entity.pdbx_description
1 polymer ?
#
loop_
_entity_poly.entity_id
_entity_poly.type
_entity_poly.pdbx_seq_one_letter_code
_entity_poly.pdbx_strand_id
1 'polypeptide(L)'
;MADEIAQVVDLEYKGIYYLLKGTKAMITSMVSAIKALHTWQHKKWLEKPGSCSWQKIQEASEGMAPILEFPAEMFEKTIDITNDKSIKGEGFISPFEYYCRQNGLRYCIMPDLNPYDDYIPVAVLAQDFGMHDEQIKSFMRKRVEKEEAVKVDYDKKIGEAKERLENAESPEEKKEIENEIRELEEGKSQNETLLQESKEKMERNNILEFADYLKQGKGSCFEDDPEKALNQAQTCGVVKEFMADDCMYPIRDSGLVPDSKEVFYNQKTGDDILLTVKRSFEVDENGVVYSVYEVTDPVSGAKKAPISDKGYSKEAWMERLPQLLKQAGMLRNQPCSVVRSEEGLKDYIMSMDVNFTHAREEGQNISDTMRVEMEQVKKDTAQTERYIKSYYSTVTVPATQIMPNEKQILSLELDDGLVEGVSLVGMDSDNAKISLRSDAKYTYTGADGQEKVLTGDQIMKALSDNKQGEKVVQIVTQKAGGR
;
A
#
# COMPACT_ATOMS: atom_id res chain seq x y z
N MET A 1 4.97 33.30 -21.29
CA MET A 1 4.74 33.12 -22.73
C MET A 1 5.84 32.30 -23.46
N ALA A 2 7.00 31.99 -22.85
CA ALA A 2 8.03 31.14 -23.50
C ALA A 2 7.97 29.64 -23.12
N ASP A 3 7.18 29.26 -22.10
CA ASP A 3 7.07 27.86 -21.64
C ASP A 3 6.09 27.00 -22.45
N GLU A 4 5.37 27.59 -23.42
CA GLU A 4 4.38 26.88 -24.27
C GLU A 4 4.95 26.37 -25.59
N ILE A 5 6.21 26.68 -25.92
CA ILE A 5 6.85 26.19 -27.14
C ILE A 5 7.45 24.80 -26.86
N ALA A 6 7.03 23.80 -27.63
CA ALA A 6 7.60 22.46 -27.59
C ALA A 6 9.09 22.52 -27.97
N GLN A 7 9.96 22.18 -27.03
CA GLN A 7 11.39 22.05 -27.21
C GLN A 7 11.74 20.60 -27.55
N VAL A 8 12.86 20.42 -28.23
CA VAL A 8 13.50 19.13 -28.46
C VAL A 8 14.88 19.23 -27.83
N VAL A 9 15.20 18.30 -26.93
CA VAL A 9 16.46 18.26 -26.20
C VAL A 9 17.09 16.89 -26.38
N ASP A 10 18.33 16.90 -26.89
CA ASP A 10 19.21 15.75 -26.93
C ASP A 10 19.97 15.68 -25.61
N LEU A 11 19.84 14.57 -24.90
CA LEU A 11 20.50 14.32 -23.62
C LEU A 11 21.34 13.05 -23.72
N GLU A 12 22.63 13.15 -23.46
CA GLU A 12 23.45 11.99 -23.14
C GLU A 12 23.66 11.94 -21.62
N TYR A 13 23.27 10.86 -20.98
CA TYR A 13 23.47 10.66 -19.54
C TYR A 13 24.01 9.26 -19.25
N LYS A 14 25.18 9.19 -18.62
CA LYS A 14 25.92 7.93 -18.34
C LYS A 14 26.05 7.02 -19.58
N GLY A 15 26.31 7.61 -20.75
CA GLY A 15 26.52 6.87 -22.01
C GLY A 15 25.23 6.45 -22.73
N ILE A 16 24.06 6.85 -22.25
CA ILE A 16 22.76 6.59 -22.90
C ILE A 16 22.22 7.86 -23.51
N TYR A 17 21.77 7.77 -24.77
CA TYR A 17 21.16 8.86 -25.51
C TYR A 17 19.63 8.88 -25.35
N TYR A 18 19.09 10.03 -24.97
CA TYR A 18 17.67 10.31 -24.84
C TYR A 18 17.30 11.49 -25.74
N LEU A 19 16.19 11.35 -26.47
CA LEU A 19 15.56 12.43 -27.25
C LEU A 19 14.28 12.85 -26.55
N LEU A 20 14.27 14.02 -25.92
CA LEU A 20 13.14 14.52 -25.15
C LEU A 20 12.40 15.60 -25.93
N LYS A 21 11.07 15.49 -26.02
CA LYS A 21 10.21 16.47 -26.69
C LYS A 21 9.06 16.89 -25.76
N GLY A 22 8.96 18.18 -25.47
CA GLY A 22 7.92 18.69 -24.57
C GLY A 22 8.12 20.16 -24.21
N THR A 23 7.33 20.66 -23.27
CA THR A 23 7.55 21.98 -22.67
C THR A 23 8.84 21.96 -21.83
N LYS A 24 9.40 23.14 -21.55
CA LYS A 24 10.59 23.25 -20.70
C LYS A 24 10.41 22.59 -19.33
N ALA A 25 9.23 22.76 -18.73
CA ALA A 25 8.88 22.15 -17.45
C ALA A 25 8.85 20.61 -17.55
N MET A 26 8.18 20.06 -18.56
CA MET A 26 8.10 18.61 -18.78
C MET A 26 9.48 18.00 -19.02
N ILE A 27 10.31 18.63 -19.86
CA ILE A 27 11.68 18.15 -20.11
C ILE A 27 12.51 18.19 -18.83
N THR A 28 12.39 19.24 -18.02
CA THR A 28 13.12 19.35 -16.74
C THR A 28 12.73 18.23 -15.79
N SER A 29 11.42 17.97 -15.63
CA SER A 29 10.92 16.84 -14.82
C SER A 29 11.43 15.49 -15.34
N MET A 30 11.37 15.25 -16.65
CA MET A 30 11.91 14.02 -17.26
C MET A 30 13.41 13.83 -17.04
N VAL A 31 14.20 14.89 -17.17
CA VAL A 31 15.65 14.85 -16.91
C VAL A 31 15.93 14.49 -15.44
N SER A 32 15.18 15.08 -14.50
CA SER A 32 15.28 14.75 -13.08
C SER A 32 14.91 13.29 -12.82
N ALA A 33 13.83 12.79 -13.44
CA ALA A 33 13.40 11.41 -13.32
C ALA A 33 14.45 10.42 -13.85
N ILE A 34 15.02 10.68 -15.04
CA ILE A 34 16.09 9.86 -15.62
C ILE A 34 17.29 9.82 -14.68
N LYS A 35 17.73 10.96 -14.15
CA LYS A 35 18.85 11.03 -13.20
C LYS A 35 18.57 10.23 -11.93
N ALA A 36 17.39 10.40 -11.34
CA ALA A 36 16.99 9.71 -10.12
C ALA A 36 16.92 8.19 -10.32
N LEU A 37 16.39 7.71 -11.45
CA LEU A 37 16.35 6.27 -11.77
C LEU A 37 17.76 5.67 -11.91
N HIS A 38 18.71 6.44 -12.44
CA HIS A 38 20.11 6.01 -12.61
C HIS A 38 20.93 6.02 -11.32
N THR A 39 20.47 6.69 -10.27
CA THR A 39 21.09 6.68 -8.94
C THR A 39 20.36 5.77 -7.97
N TRP A 40 19.11 5.40 -8.27
CA TRP A 40 18.31 4.53 -7.43
C TRP A 40 18.94 3.13 -7.28
N GLN A 41 19.00 2.68 -6.02
CA GLN A 41 19.51 1.36 -5.65
C GLN A 41 18.60 0.74 -4.60
N HIS A 42 17.82 -0.26 -5.00
CA HIS A 42 16.94 -0.97 -4.08
C HIS A 42 17.61 -2.25 -3.57
N LYS A 43 18.22 -2.18 -2.38
CA LYS A 43 19.01 -3.28 -1.79
C LYS A 43 18.27 -4.62 -1.79
N LYS A 44 16.98 -4.64 -1.40
CA LYS A 44 16.12 -5.84 -1.38
C LYS A 44 16.11 -6.60 -2.71
N TRP A 45 16.20 -5.89 -3.83
CA TRP A 45 16.14 -6.50 -5.17
C TRP A 45 17.52 -6.79 -5.72
N LEU A 46 18.48 -5.88 -5.53
CA LEU A 46 19.85 -6.01 -6.02
C LEU A 46 20.61 -7.22 -5.43
N GLU A 47 20.22 -7.70 -4.25
CA GLU A 47 20.81 -8.88 -3.62
C GLU A 47 20.32 -10.21 -4.23
N LYS A 48 19.27 -10.18 -5.08
CA LYS A 48 18.75 -11.39 -5.71
C LYS A 48 19.64 -11.87 -6.87
N PRO A 49 19.81 -13.20 -7.05
CA PRO A 49 20.55 -13.74 -8.19
C PRO A 49 19.96 -13.29 -9.53
N GLY A 50 20.82 -12.84 -10.46
CA GLY A 50 20.40 -12.31 -11.75
C GLY A 50 19.96 -10.85 -11.73
N SER A 51 19.70 -10.28 -10.54
CA SER A 51 19.35 -8.86 -10.43
C SER A 51 20.58 -7.97 -10.65
N CYS A 52 20.38 -6.87 -11.37
CA CYS A 52 21.37 -5.80 -11.48
C CYS A 52 20.68 -4.43 -11.51
N SER A 53 21.48 -3.36 -11.46
CA SER A 53 20.95 -2.00 -11.50
C SER A 53 20.50 -1.62 -12.91
N TRP A 54 19.61 -0.64 -12.99
CA TRP A 54 19.17 -0.05 -14.26
C TRP A 54 20.34 0.37 -15.14
N GLN A 55 21.34 1.04 -14.56
CA GLN A 55 22.56 1.43 -15.26
C GLN A 55 23.26 0.23 -15.90
N LYS A 56 23.41 -0.90 -15.18
CA LYS A 56 24.08 -2.09 -15.71
C LYS A 56 23.26 -2.79 -16.81
N ILE A 57 21.94 -2.86 -16.66
CA ILE A 57 21.05 -3.39 -17.72
C ILE A 57 21.19 -2.56 -18.99
N GLN A 58 21.21 -1.23 -18.86
CA GLN A 58 21.34 -0.32 -19.99
C GLN A 58 22.72 -0.40 -20.65
N GLU A 59 23.81 -0.39 -19.88
CA GLU A 59 25.17 -0.54 -20.42
C GLU A 59 25.37 -1.86 -21.17
N ALA A 60 24.72 -2.93 -20.71
CA ALA A 60 24.76 -4.23 -21.37
C ALA A 60 23.76 -4.38 -22.53
N SER A 61 22.81 -3.46 -22.66
CA SER A 61 21.87 -3.42 -23.77
C SER A 61 22.46 -2.54 -24.88
N GLU A 62 22.54 -3.05 -26.12
CA GLU A 62 22.98 -2.28 -27.28
C GLU A 62 21.86 -1.31 -27.76
N GLY A 63 21.35 -0.48 -26.85
CA GLY A 63 20.16 0.35 -27.01
C GLY A 63 19.36 0.45 -25.71
N MET A 64 18.20 1.12 -25.74
CA MET A 64 17.30 1.17 -24.59
C MET A 64 16.85 -0.24 -24.23
N ALA A 65 17.17 -0.67 -23.01
CA ALA A 65 16.69 -1.95 -22.49
C ALA A 65 15.15 -1.99 -22.47
N PRO A 66 14.52 -3.05 -22.99
CA PRO A 66 13.07 -3.21 -22.92
C PRO A 66 12.61 -3.31 -21.46
N ILE A 67 11.48 -2.65 -21.16
CA ILE A 67 10.77 -2.76 -19.89
C ILE A 67 9.53 -3.60 -20.15
N LEU A 68 9.35 -4.65 -19.35
CA LEU A 68 8.21 -5.55 -19.44
C LEU A 68 7.40 -5.48 -18.15
N GLU A 69 6.08 -5.52 -18.29
CA GLU A 69 5.13 -5.58 -17.18
C GLU A 69 4.80 -7.03 -16.84
N PHE A 70 5.42 -7.53 -15.77
CA PHE A 70 5.20 -8.88 -15.29
C PHE A 70 4.02 -8.91 -14.32
N PRO A 71 3.05 -9.83 -14.47
CA PRO A 71 1.99 -10.04 -13.48
C PRO A 71 2.55 -10.28 -12.08
N ALA A 72 1.99 -9.63 -11.05
CA ALA A 72 2.48 -9.69 -9.68
C ALA A 72 2.57 -11.12 -9.11
N GLU A 73 1.67 -12.03 -9.51
CA GLU A 73 1.66 -13.44 -9.10
C GLU A 73 2.93 -14.20 -9.50
N MET A 74 3.68 -13.70 -10.50
CA MET A 74 4.98 -14.28 -10.86
C MET A 74 6.06 -14.04 -9.79
N PHE A 75 5.82 -13.14 -8.84
CA PHE A 75 6.73 -12.79 -7.75
C PHE A 75 6.33 -13.42 -6.41
N GLU A 76 5.20 -14.12 -6.35
CA GLU A 76 4.79 -14.91 -5.19
C GLU A 76 5.70 -16.14 -5.00
N LYS A 77 6.12 -16.41 -3.77
CA LYS A 77 7.03 -17.52 -3.45
C LYS A 77 6.29 -18.85 -3.40
N THR A 78 6.09 -19.48 -4.55
CA THR A 78 5.30 -20.71 -4.70
C THR A 78 6.11 -21.94 -5.10
N ILE A 79 7.37 -21.79 -5.50
CA ILE A 79 8.21 -22.91 -5.96
C ILE A 79 9.20 -23.33 -4.87
N ASP A 80 9.09 -24.55 -4.37
CA ASP A 80 10.04 -25.15 -3.42
C ASP A 80 11.31 -25.64 -4.14
N ILE A 81 12.46 -25.08 -3.78
CA ILE A 81 13.77 -25.45 -4.36
C ILE A 81 14.61 -26.35 -3.45
N THR A 82 14.10 -26.76 -2.28
CA THR A 82 14.85 -27.51 -1.26
C THR A 82 15.44 -28.82 -1.77
N ASN A 83 14.82 -29.42 -2.80
CA ASN A 83 15.30 -30.65 -3.44
C ASN A 83 15.45 -30.51 -4.97
N ASP A 84 15.54 -29.28 -5.48
CA ASP A 84 15.65 -29.05 -6.91
C ASP A 84 17.07 -29.41 -7.40
N LYS A 85 17.15 -30.22 -8.47
CA LYS A 85 18.43 -30.68 -9.03
C LYS A 85 19.13 -29.63 -9.89
N SER A 86 18.37 -28.66 -10.39
CA SER A 86 18.80 -27.62 -11.32
C SER A 86 19.14 -26.30 -10.62
N ILE A 87 18.55 -26.03 -9.45
CA ILE A 87 18.77 -24.80 -8.68
C ILE A 87 19.26 -25.12 -7.27
N LYS A 88 20.38 -24.50 -6.86
CA LYS A 88 20.86 -24.58 -5.47
C LYS A 88 20.11 -23.60 -4.58
N GLY A 89 19.63 -24.08 -3.43
CA GLY A 89 19.04 -23.28 -2.35
C GLY A 89 18.07 -24.09 -1.51
N GLU A 90 17.44 -23.45 -0.54
CA GLU A 90 16.41 -24.04 0.33
C GLU A 90 15.20 -23.11 0.41
N GLY A 91 14.00 -23.68 0.59
CA GLY A 91 12.75 -22.97 0.76
C GLY A 91 12.06 -22.59 -0.55
N PHE A 92 11.14 -21.62 -0.47
CA PHE A 92 10.30 -21.19 -1.59
C PHE A 92 10.82 -19.93 -2.28
N ILE A 93 10.89 -19.96 -3.61
CA ILE A 93 11.17 -18.80 -4.47
C ILE A 93 10.01 -18.57 -5.44
N SER A 94 10.02 -17.41 -6.12
CA SER A 94 8.96 -17.09 -7.08
C SER A 94 9.16 -17.74 -8.45
N PRO A 95 8.08 -17.94 -9.24
CA PRO A 95 8.20 -18.39 -10.63
C PRO A 95 9.14 -17.54 -11.49
N PHE A 96 9.09 -16.22 -11.33
CA PHE A 96 10.02 -15.30 -11.99
C PHE A 96 11.48 -15.61 -11.62
N GLU A 97 11.77 -15.71 -10.33
CA GLU A 97 13.13 -15.94 -9.82
C GLU A 97 13.65 -17.33 -10.21
N TYR A 98 12.81 -18.35 -10.16
CA TYR A 98 13.14 -19.71 -10.60
C TYR A 98 13.58 -19.73 -12.06
N TYR A 99 12.76 -19.14 -12.95
CA TYR A 99 13.02 -19.12 -14.38
C TYR A 99 14.30 -18.35 -14.72
N CYS A 100 14.51 -17.18 -14.09
CA CYS A 100 15.72 -16.39 -14.31
C CYS A 100 16.97 -17.16 -13.88
N ARG A 101 16.94 -17.82 -12.73
CA ARG A 101 18.07 -18.63 -12.23
C ARG A 101 18.36 -19.83 -13.13
N GLN A 102 17.31 -20.55 -13.55
CA GLN A 102 17.45 -21.73 -14.40
C GLN A 102 18.12 -21.40 -15.75
N ASN A 103 17.83 -20.21 -16.28
CA ASN A 103 18.28 -19.77 -17.60
C ASN A 103 19.44 -18.77 -17.56
N GLY A 104 19.92 -18.39 -16.36
CA GLY A 104 21.01 -17.43 -16.19
C GLY A 104 20.67 -15.99 -16.63
N LEU A 105 19.39 -15.62 -16.59
CA LEU A 105 18.89 -14.34 -17.10
C LEU A 105 19.20 -13.18 -16.17
N ARG A 106 19.50 -12.02 -16.76
CA ARG A 106 19.72 -10.77 -16.04
C ARG A 106 18.51 -9.86 -16.12
N TYR A 107 18.18 -9.22 -15.01
CA TYR A 107 17.02 -8.33 -14.93
C TYR A 107 17.24 -7.19 -13.93
N CYS A 108 16.51 -6.10 -14.10
CA CYS A 108 16.40 -5.02 -13.14
C CYS A 108 14.92 -4.80 -12.83
N ILE A 109 14.50 -5.14 -11.61
CA ILE A 109 13.17 -4.75 -11.13
C ILE A 109 13.19 -3.23 -10.98
N MET A 110 12.40 -2.55 -11.79
CA MET A 110 12.32 -1.10 -11.81
C MET A 110 11.50 -0.62 -10.60
N PRO A 111 11.65 0.64 -10.17
CA PRO A 111 10.69 1.23 -9.25
C PRO A 111 9.28 1.10 -9.81
N ASP A 112 8.36 0.60 -9.01
CA ASP A 112 6.97 0.49 -9.42
C ASP A 112 6.29 1.86 -9.28
N LEU A 113 6.14 2.54 -10.41
CA LEU A 113 5.51 3.86 -10.49
C LEU A 113 3.98 3.77 -10.50
N ASN A 114 3.42 2.56 -10.65
CA ASN A 114 1.99 2.30 -10.56
C ASN A 114 1.68 1.04 -9.75
N PRO A 115 1.89 1.03 -8.43
CA PRO A 115 1.74 -0.17 -7.61
C PRO A 115 0.29 -0.65 -7.43
N TYR A 116 -0.64 -0.10 -8.22
CA TYR A 116 -2.08 -0.36 -8.15
C TYR A 116 -2.63 -1.14 -9.36
N ASP A 117 -1.81 -1.47 -10.37
CA ASP A 117 -2.24 -2.20 -11.58
C ASP A 117 -1.90 -3.70 -11.57
N ASP A 118 -1.36 -4.22 -10.47
CA ASP A 118 -0.96 -5.62 -10.29
C ASP A 118 0.07 -6.14 -11.31
N TYR A 119 0.85 -5.22 -11.90
CA TYR A 119 2.04 -5.51 -12.68
C TYR A 119 3.29 -4.96 -12.01
N ILE A 120 4.42 -5.62 -12.24
CA ILE A 120 5.73 -5.21 -11.76
C ILE A 120 6.60 -4.89 -12.99
N PRO A 121 7.09 -3.64 -13.13
CA PRO A 121 7.94 -3.26 -14.24
C PRO A 121 9.34 -3.86 -14.05
N VAL A 122 9.81 -4.58 -15.06
CA VAL A 122 11.14 -5.19 -15.06
C VAL A 122 11.86 -4.84 -16.36
N ALA A 123 13.01 -4.20 -16.24
CA ALA A 123 13.92 -4.01 -17.35
C ALA A 123 14.75 -5.27 -17.57
N VAL A 124 14.83 -5.74 -18.81
CA VAL A 124 15.57 -6.96 -19.19
C VAL A 124 16.57 -6.63 -20.29
N LEU A 125 17.57 -7.49 -20.49
CA LEU A 125 18.48 -7.32 -21.62
C LEU A 125 17.73 -7.51 -22.94
N ALA A 126 18.01 -6.66 -23.93
CA ALA A 126 17.39 -6.78 -25.25
C ALA A 126 17.62 -8.17 -25.90
N GLN A 127 18.76 -8.80 -25.59
CA GLN A 127 19.14 -10.14 -26.06
C GLN A 127 18.30 -11.26 -25.41
N ASP A 128 17.83 -11.04 -24.18
CA ASP A 128 17.07 -12.01 -23.37
C ASP A 128 15.55 -11.81 -23.50
N PHE A 129 15.11 -10.77 -24.23
CA PHE A 129 13.70 -10.38 -24.35
C PHE A 129 12.79 -11.55 -24.71
N GLY A 130 13.16 -12.36 -25.70
CA GLY A 130 12.33 -13.48 -26.16
C GLY A 130 12.05 -14.52 -25.07
N MET A 131 13.02 -14.79 -24.19
CA MET A 131 12.84 -15.74 -23.08
C MET A 131 11.91 -15.19 -22.01
N HIS A 132 12.04 -13.90 -21.69
CA HIS A 132 11.14 -13.24 -20.75
C HIS A 132 9.71 -13.13 -21.29
N ASP A 133 9.56 -12.78 -22.57
CA ASP A 133 8.25 -12.70 -23.26
C ASP A 133 7.52 -14.05 -23.24
N GLU A 134 8.20 -15.16 -23.56
CA GLU A 134 7.61 -16.50 -23.50
C GLU A 134 7.10 -16.85 -22.10
N GLN A 135 7.86 -16.49 -21.06
CA GLN A 135 7.48 -16.70 -19.67
C GLN A 135 6.21 -15.90 -19.32
N ILE A 136 6.17 -14.61 -19.64
CA ILE A 136 5.02 -13.72 -19.37
C ILE A 136 3.78 -14.24 -20.09
N LYS A 137 3.90 -14.59 -21.38
CA LYS A 137 2.79 -15.12 -22.18
C LYS A 137 2.14 -16.36 -21.56
N SER A 138 2.92 -17.22 -20.90
CA SER A 138 2.35 -18.38 -20.20
C SER A 138 1.47 -18.01 -19.01
N PHE A 139 1.81 -16.94 -18.29
CA PHE A 139 1.00 -16.44 -17.17
C PHE A 139 -0.20 -15.64 -17.67
N MET A 140 0.01 -14.76 -18.65
CA MET A 140 -1.07 -13.98 -19.27
C MET A 140 -2.15 -14.87 -19.87
N ARG A 141 -1.80 -15.98 -20.55
CA ARG A 141 -2.81 -16.94 -21.05
C ARG A 141 -3.70 -17.49 -19.93
N LYS A 142 -3.10 -17.90 -18.81
CA LYS A 142 -3.86 -18.41 -17.65
C LYS A 142 -4.73 -17.32 -17.02
N ARG A 143 -4.23 -16.09 -16.95
CA ARG A 143 -4.97 -14.94 -16.43
C ARG A 143 -6.19 -14.64 -17.31
N VAL A 144 -6.00 -14.57 -18.63
CA VAL A 144 -7.09 -14.41 -19.61
C VAL A 144 -8.11 -15.54 -19.52
N GLU A 145 -7.68 -16.80 -19.44
CA GLU A 145 -8.57 -17.96 -19.25
C GLU A 145 -9.41 -17.84 -17.96
N LYS A 146 -8.80 -17.37 -16.85
CA LYS A 146 -9.48 -17.14 -15.58
C LYS A 146 -10.52 -16.01 -15.70
N GLU A 147 -10.16 -14.89 -16.29
CA GLU A 147 -11.05 -13.73 -16.50
C GLU A 147 -12.22 -14.08 -17.45
N GLU A 148 -11.99 -14.92 -18.47
CA GLU A 148 -13.05 -15.46 -19.33
C GLU A 148 -14.00 -16.38 -18.56
N ALA A 149 -13.47 -17.24 -17.67
CA ALA A 149 -14.29 -18.10 -16.83
C ALA A 149 -15.13 -17.28 -15.83
N VAL A 150 -14.57 -16.21 -15.26
CA VAL A 150 -15.29 -15.28 -14.37
C VAL A 150 -16.44 -14.59 -15.11
N LYS A 151 -16.23 -14.19 -16.37
CA LYS A 151 -17.30 -13.62 -17.20
C LYS A 151 -18.49 -14.60 -17.35
N VAL A 152 -18.21 -15.87 -17.63
CA VAL A 152 -19.23 -16.92 -17.75
C VAL A 152 -19.95 -17.15 -16.42
N ASP A 153 -19.23 -17.09 -15.29
CA ASP A 153 -19.84 -17.19 -13.96
C ASP A 153 -20.81 -16.03 -13.68
N TYR A 154 -20.45 -14.79 -14.06
CA TYR A 154 -21.39 -13.66 -13.97
C TYR A 154 -22.63 -13.85 -14.84
N ASP A 155 -22.47 -14.30 -16.09
CA ASP A 155 -23.60 -14.57 -16.98
C ASP A 155 -24.60 -15.57 -16.36
N LYS A 156 -24.07 -16.60 -15.70
CA LYS A 156 -24.88 -17.57 -14.96
C LYS A 156 -25.61 -16.93 -13.78
N LYS A 157 -24.90 -16.22 -12.90
CA LYS A 157 -25.50 -15.56 -11.72
C LYS A 157 -26.57 -14.55 -12.09
N ILE A 158 -26.34 -13.76 -13.15
CA ILE A 158 -27.31 -12.81 -13.67
C ILE A 158 -28.56 -13.53 -14.20
N GLY A 159 -28.39 -14.67 -14.88
CA GLY A 159 -29.50 -15.52 -15.32
C GLY A 159 -30.35 -16.03 -14.15
N GLU A 160 -29.70 -16.60 -13.13
CA GLU A 160 -30.37 -17.10 -11.92
C GLU A 160 -31.09 -15.97 -11.15
N ALA A 161 -30.50 -14.78 -11.07
CA ALA A 161 -31.14 -13.61 -10.46
C ALA A 161 -32.36 -13.12 -11.26
N LYS A 162 -32.29 -13.15 -12.59
CA LYS A 162 -33.43 -12.81 -13.46
C LYS A 162 -34.60 -13.79 -13.30
N GLU A 163 -34.31 -15.09 -13.17
CA GLU A 163 -35.33 -16.10 -12.85
C GLU A 163 -35.96 -15.85 -11.47
N ARG A 164 -35.18 -15.47 -10.45
CA ARG A 164 -35.72 -15.08 -9.14
C ARG A 164 -36.62 -13.85 -9.24
N LEU A 165 -36.23 -12.85 -10.04
CA LEU A 165 -37.02 -11.63 -10.24
C LEU A 165 -38.40 -11.92 -10.84
N GLU A 166 -38.49 -12.86 -11.79
CA GLU A 166 -39.76 -13.27 -12.40
C GLU A 166 -40.71 -13.95 -11.40
N ASN A 167 -40.15 -14.67 -10.42
CA ASN A 167 -40.90 -15.40 -9.39
C ASN A 167 -41.17 -14.60 -8.11
N ALA A 168 -40.58 -13.42 -7.95
CA ALA A 168 -40.74 -12.58 -6.77
C ALA A 168 -42.18 -12.05 -6.64
N GLU A 169 -42.73 -12.13 -5.42
CA GLU A 169 -44.14 -11.79 -5.16
C GLU A 169 -44.30 -10.36 -4.61
N SER A 170 -43.29 -9.85 -3.90
CA SER A 170 -43.36 -8.53 -3.26
C SER A 170 -42.60 -7.44 -4.04
N PRO A 171 -43.07 -6.17 -4.02
CA PRO A 171 -42.33 -5.06 -4.60
C PRO A 171 -40.94 -4.85 -3.99
N GLU A 172 -40.79 -5.12 -2.69
CA GLU A 172 -39.54 -5.00 -1.96
C GLU A 172 -38.51 -6.03 -2.45
N GLU A 173 -38.89 -7.31 -2.52
CA GLU A 173 -38.05 -8.39 -3.04
C GLU A 173 -37.64 -8.15 -4.49
N LYS A 174 -38.56 -7.68 -5.33
CA LYS A 174 -38.24 -7.31 -6.72
C LYS A 174 -37.16 -6.25 -6.79
N LYS A 175 -37.27 -5.21 -5.96
CA LYS A 175 -36.30 -4.12 -5.94
C LYS A 175 -34.92 -4.57 -5.44
N GLU A 176 -34.88 -5.47 -4.46
CA GLU A 176 -33.63 -6.06 -3.98
C GLU A 176 -32.93 -6.89 -5.07
N ILE A 177 -33.68 -7.75 -5.77
CA ILE A 177 -33.13 -8.55 -6.88
C ILE A 177 -32.73 -7.67 -8.07
N GLU A 178 -33.48 -6.61 -8.39
CA GLU A 178 -33.09 -5.63 -9.42
C GLU A 178 -31.80 -4.86 -9.08
N ASN A 179 -31.53 -4.62 -7.79
CA ASN A 179 -30.25 -4.05 -7.36
C ASN A 179 -29.13 -5.09 -7.49
N GLU A 180 -29.37 -6.33 -7.05
CA GLU A 180 -28.40 -7.42 -7.16
C GLU A 180 -27.98 -7.65 -8.62
N ILE A 181 -28.94 -7.69 -9.56
CA ILE A 181 -28.66 -7.81 -10.99
C ILE A 181 -27.76 -6.67 -11.48
N ARG A 182 -28.00 -5.43 -11.04
CA ARG A 182 -27.17 -4.28 -11.41
C ARG A 182 -25.75 -4.41 -10.86
N GLU A 183 -25.59 -4.83 -9.61
CA GLU A 183 -24.27 -5.04 -9.00
C GLU A 183 -23.49 -6.17 -9.70
N LEU A 184 -24.17 -7.26 -10.11
CA LEU A 184 -23.58 -8.34 -10.89
C LEU A 184 -23.19 -7.87 -12.31
N GLU A 185 -24.02 -7.07 -12.97
CA GLU A 185 -23.72 -6.48 -14.28
C GLU A 185 -22.52 -5.49 -14.19
N GLU A 186 -22.40 -4.76 -13.08
CA GLU A 186 -21.22 -3.93 -12.78
C GLU A 186 -19.96 -4.77 -12.57
N GLY A 187 -20.02 -5.85 -11.79
CA GLY A 187 -18.89 -6.78 -11.61
C GLY A 187 -18.45 -7.41 -12.93
N LYS A 188 -19.40 -7.82 -13.77
CA LYS A 188 -19.12 -8.30 -15.12
C LYS A 188 -18.40 -7.25 -15.97
N SER A 189 -18.86 -6.00 -15.97
CA SER A 189 -18.27 -4.90 -16.71
C SER A 189 -16.83 -4.57 -16.25
N GLN A 190 -16.59 -4.64 -14.94
CA GLN A 190 -15.26 -4.50 -14.34
C GLN A 190 -14.32 -5.63 -14.79
N ASN A 191 -14.77 -6.89 -14.73
CA ASN A 191 -14.00 -8.03 -15.25
C ASN A 191 -13.76 -7.94 -16.76
N GLU A 192 -14.72 -7.44 -17.55
CA GLU A 192 -14.54 -7.23 -18.99
C GLU A 192 -13.45 -6.18 -19.29
N THR A 193 -13.33 -5.15 -18.44
CA THR A 193 -12.25 -4.16 -18.54
C THR A 193 -10.89 -4.80 -18.26
N LEU A 194 -10.78 -5.59 -17.19
CA LEU A 194 -9.55 -6.35 -16.87
C LEU A 194 -9.18 -7.33 -17.98
N LEU A 195 -10.15 -8.08 -18.50
CA LEU A 195 -9.95 -9.01 -19.60
C LEU A 195 -9.43 -8.32 -20.86
N GLN A 196 -9.98 -7.15 -21.18
CA GLN A 196 -9.52 -6.36 -22.31
C GLN A 196 -8.08 -5.86 -22.10
N GLU A 197 -7.76 -5.35 -20.91
CA GLU A 197 -6.40 -4.93 -20.56
C GLU A 197 -5.40 -6.09 -20.65
N SER A 198 -5.73 -7.26 -20.09
CA SER A 198 -4.91 -8.47 -20.14
C SER A 198 -4.67 -8.93 -21.59
N LYS A 199 -5.69 -8.87 -22.45
CA LYS A 199 -5.58 -9.19 -23.89
C LYS A 199 -4.71 -8.18 -24.63
N GLU A 200 -4.89 -6.88 -24.41
CA GLU A 200 -4.10 -5.82 -25.04
C GLU A 200 -2.63 -5.90 -24.65
N LYS A 201 -2.32 -6.15 -23.37
CA LYS A 201 -0.95 -6.37 -22.90
C LYS A 201 -0.34 -7.60 -23.56
N MET A 202 -1.08 -8.71 -23.65
CA MET A 202 -0.62 -9.93 -24.32
C MET A 202 -0.34 -9.70 -25.82
N GLU A 203 -1.18 -8.93 -26.52
CA GLU A 203 -0.96 -8.56 -27.94
C GLU A 203 0.31 -7.71 -28.13
N ARG A 204 0.66 -6.89 -27.13
CA ARG A 204 1.86 -6.05 -27.12
C ARG A 204 3.08 -6.70 -26.44
N ASN A 205 3.03 -8.01 -26.16
CA ASN A 205 4.10 -8.75 -25.49
C ASN A 205 4.48 -8.16 -24.11
N ASN A 206 3.51 -7.52 -23.44
CA ASN A 206 3.67 -6.82 -22.16
C ASN A 206 4.79 -5.75 -22.17
N ILE A 207 5.15 -5.23 -23.34
CA ILE A 207 6.16 -4.18 -23.47
C ILE A 207 5.58 -2.86 -22.96
N LEU A 208 6.30 -2.22 -22.05
CA LEU A 208 6.06 -0.88 -21.57
C LEU A 208 7.13 0.05 -22.14
N GLU A 209 6.73 0.99 -22.99
CA GLU A 209 7.65 1.99 -23.51
C GLU A 209 8.19 2.86 -22.36
N PHE A 210 9.47 3.25 -22.40
CA PHE A 210 10.07 4.03 -21.31
C PHE A 210 9.32 5.34 -21.04
N ALA A 211 8.77 5.98 -22.08
CA ALA A 211 7.95 7.18 -21.91
C ALA A 211 6.63 6.89 -21.16
N ASP A 212 6.00 5.75 -21.43
CA ASP A 212 4.77 5.35 -20.76
C ASP A 212 5.04 4.87 -19.33
N TYR A 213 6.17 4.20 -19.10
CA TYR A 213 6.68 3.92 -17.75
C TYR A 213 6.81 5.22 -16.93
N LEU A 214 7.45 6.26 -17.45
CA LEU A 214 7.56 7.53 -16.71
C LEU A 214 6.20 8.18 -16.45
N LYS A 215 5.24 8.07 -17.38
CA LYS A 215 3.87 8.58 -17.20
C LYS A 215 3.10 7.83 -16.12
N GLN A 216 3.47 6.60 -15.77
CA GLN A 216 2.85 5.88 -14.67
C GLN A 216 3.00 6.62 -13.34
N GLY A 217 4.07 7.41 -13.15
CA GLY A 217 4.26 8.24 -11.97
C GLY A 217 3.28 9.40 -11.82
N LYS A 218 2.38 9.61 -12.79
CA LYS A 218 1.37 10.67 -12.74
C LYS A 218 0.46 10.56 -11.51
N GLY A 219 0.19 11.70 -10.87
CA GLY A 219 -0.60 11.75 -9.64
C GLY A 219 0.19 11.26 -8.43
N SER A 220 1.53 11.33 -8.45
CA SER A 220 2.38 11.04 -7.30
C SER A 220 3.46 12.12 -7.16
N CYS A 221 4.20 12.08 -6.05
CA CYS A 221 5.38 12.93 -5.84
C CYS A 221 6.44 12.79 -6.96
N PHE A 222 6.37 11.73 -7.78
CA PHE A 222 7.31 11.52 -8.88
C PHE A 222 7.23 12.59 -9.97
N GLU A 223 6.06 13.24 -10.18
CA GLU A 223 5.93 14.29 -11.20
C GLU A 223 6.77 15.53 -10.90
N ASP A 224 6.83 15.90 -9.62
CA ASP A 224 7.46 17.13 -9.13
C ASP A 224 8.85 16.87 -8.54
N ASP A 225 9.03 15.76 -7.83
CA ASP A 225 10.26 15.36 -7.14
C ASP A 225 10.51 13.83 -7.25
N PRO A 226 11.07 13.39 -8.39
CA PRO A 226 11.40 11.98 -8.62
C PRO A 226 12.32 11.37 -7.57
N GLU A 227 13.29 12.12 -7.05
CA GLU A 227 14.25 11.60 -6.07
C GLU A 227 13.54 11.29 -4.75
N LYS A 228 12.71 12.21 -4.27
CA LYS A 228 11.87 11.99 -3.10
C LYS A 228 10.91 10.83 -3.28
N ALA A 229 10.24 10.75 -4.43
CA ALA A 229 9.32 9.64 -4.72
C ALA A 229 10.02 8.28 -4.76
N LEU A 230 11.24 8.20 -5.31
CA LEU A 230 12.02 6.96 -5.35
C LEU A 230 12.60 6.57 -3.98
N ASN A 231 12.89 7.53 -3.11
CA ASN A 231 13.24 7.27 -1.71
C ASN A 231 12.02 6.75 -0.93
N GLN A 232 10.86 7.37 -1.13
CA GLN A 232 9.58 6.91 -0.57
C GLN A 232 9.21 5.50 -1.06
N ALA A 233 9.51 5.18 -2.32
CA ALA A 233 9.28 3.85 -2.87
C ALA A 233 10.01 2.74 -2.10
N GLN A 234 11.12 3.05 -1.43
CA GLN A 234 11.88 2.09 -0.62
C GLN A 234 11.23 1.81 0.75
N THR A 235 10.39 2.72 1.25
CA THR A 235 9.72 2.60 2.55
C THR A 235 8.31 2.07 2.40
N CYS A 236 7.45 2.76 1.64
CA CYS A 236 6.02 2.46 1.55
C CYS A 236 5.50 2.29 0.12
N GLY A 237 6.39 2.23 -0.89
CA GLY A 237 6.01 2.26 -2.30
C GLY A 237 5.70 3.68 -2.79
N VAL A 238 5.55 3.83 -4.11
CA VAL A 238 5.12 5.12 -4.69
C VAL A 238 3.65 5.34 -4.33
N VAL A 239 3.39 6.41 -3.59
CA VAL A 239 2.01 6.75 -3.18
C VAL A 239 1.38 7.65 -4.22
N LYS A 240 0.25 7.20 -4.76
CA LYS A 240 -0.57 7.99 -5.67
C LYS A 240 -1.71 8.70 -4.96
N GLU A 241 -2.13 9.78 -5.58
CA GLU A 241 -3.24 10.63 -5.18
C GLU A 241 -4.37 10.51 -6.20
N PHE A 242 -5.56 10.21 -5.69
CA PHE A 242 -6.80 10.14 -6.48
C PHE A 242 -7.86 11.02 -5.84
N MET A 243 -8.89 11.43 -6.59
CA MET A 243 -9.98 12.18 -5.98
C MET A 243 -10.77 11.28 -5.02
N ALA A 244 -11.38 11.87 -3.99
CA ALA A 244 -12.16 11.11 -3.01
C ALA A 244 -13.28 10.28 -3.65
N ASP A 245 -13.89 10.81 -4.72
CA ASP A 245 -14.91 10.12 -5.52
C ASP A 245 -14.35 8.85 -6.19
N ASP A 246 -13.12 8.91 -6.73
CA ASP A 246 -12.45 7.76 -7.35
C ASP A 246 -12.04 6.71 -6.30
N CYS A 247 -11.60 7.17 -5.12
CA CYS A 247 -11.19 6.30 -4.01
C CYS A 247 -12.33 5.47 -3.44
N MET A 248 -13.55 6.02 -3.43
CA MET A 248 -14.75 5.36 -2.88
C MET A 248 -15.64 4.76 -3.97
N TYR A 249 -15.11 4.61 -5.19
CA TYR A 249 -15.81 3.95 -6.27
C TYR A 249 -16.06 2.47 -5.95
N PRO A 250 -17.30 1.94 -6.08
CA PRO A 250 -17.60 0.55 -5.74
C PRO A 250 -16.85 -0.45 -6.62
N ILE A 251 -16.23 -1.43 -5.97
CA ILE A 251 -15.62 -2.58 -6.63
C ILE A 251 -16.56 -3.76 -6.43
N ARG A 252 -17.00 -4.35 -7.54
CA ARG A 252 -17.92 -5.50 -7.60
C ARG A 252 -17.21 -6.75 -8.09
N ASP A 253 -16.15 -6.58 -8.87
CA ASP A 253 -15.32 -7.69 -9.31
C ASP A 253 -14.20 -8.04 -8.32
N SER A 254 -14.11 -9.32 -7.98
CA SER A 254 -13.08 -9.83 -7.07
C SER A 254 -11.66 -9.74 -7.61
N GLY A 255 -11.47 -9.64 -8.93
CA GLY A 255 -10.17 -9.45 -9.56
C GLY A 255 -9.57 -8.06 -9.33
N LEU A 256 -10.38 -7.08 -8.91
CA LEU A 256 -9.93 -5.73 -8.54
C LEU A 256 -9.68 -5.58 -7.03
N VAL A 257 -9.93 -6.62 -6.24
CA VAL A 257 -9.71 -6.62 -4.79
C VAL A 257 -8.27 -7.02 -4.51
N PRO A 258 -7.48 -6.22 -3.77
CA PRO A 258 -6.13 -6.61 -3.41
C PRO A 258 -6.14 -7.82 -2.47
N ASP A 259 -5.05 -8.60 -2.47
CA ASP A 259 -4.94 -9.81 -1.63
C ASP A 259 -5.13 -9.55 -0.13
N SER A 260 -4.70 -8.38 0.35
CA SER A 260 -4.90 -7.94 1.74
C SER A 260 -6.38 -7.77 2.10
N LYS A 261 -7.24 -7.62 1.09
CA LYS A 261 -8.64 -7.18 1.19
C LYS A 261 -8.81 -5.81 1.86
N GLU A 262 -7.74 -5.02 1.92
CA GLU A 262 -7.71 -3.75 2.60
C GLU A 262 -6.93 -2.70 1.79
N VAL A 263 -7.49 -1.50 1.71
CA VAL A 263 -6.85 -0.31 1.15
C VAL A 263 -7.00 0.84 2.13
N PHE A 264 -5.96 1.64 2.27
CA PHE A 264 -5.90 2.76 3.18
C PHE A 264 -5.83 4.05 2.38
N TYR A 265 -6.66 5.01 2.76
CA TYR A 265 -6.67 6.35 2.19
C TYR A 265 -6.26 7.36 3.24
N ASN A 266 -5.58 8.40 2.79
CA ASN A 266 -5.23 9.53 3.62
C ASN A 266 -5.56 10.84 2.90
N GLN A 267 -6.22 11.78 3.58
CA GLN A 267 -6.51 13.09 3.04
C GLN A 267 -6.14 14.20 4.02
N LYS A 268 -5.35 15.17 3.57
CA LYS A 268 -5.15 16.42 4.31
C LYS A 268 -6.38 17.31 4.10
N THR A 269 -7.07 17.65 5.17
CA THR A 269 -8.22 18.57 5.12
C THR A 269 -7.77 20.03 5.14
N GLY A 270 -8.70 20.97 4.93
CA GLY A 270 -8.40 22.40 4.85
C GLY A 270 -7.89 23.03 6.15
N ASP A 271 -8.07 22.34 7.29
CA ASP A 271 -7.49 22.72 8.58
C ASP A 271 -6.12 22.04 8.83
N ASP A 272 -5.51 21.51 7.77
CA ASP A 272 -4.30 20.69 7.74
C ASP A 272 -4.37 19.41 8.59
N ILE A 273 -5.59 18.98 8.91
CA ILE A 273 -5.85 17.74 9.64
C ILE A 273 -5.81 16.57 8.66
N LEU A 274 -4.89 15.63 8.89
CA LEU A 274 -4.74 14.34 8.23
C LEU A 274 -5.84 13.33 8.61
N LEU A 275 -6.76 13.02 7.70
CA LEU A 275 -7.80 12.00 7.88
C LEU A 275 -7.38 10.65 7.29
N THR A 276 -7.62 9.58 8.03
CA THR A 276 -7.39 8.21 7.53
C THR A 276 -8.71 7.47 7.32
N VAL A 277 -8.82 6.79 6.18
CA VAL A 277 -9.91 5.88 5.88
C VAL A 277 -9.35 4.50 5.61
N LYS A 278 -9.82 3.50 6.35
CA LYS A 278 -9.62 2.09 6.00
C LYS A 278 -10.80 1.63 5.16
N ARG A 279 -10.52 1.04 4.00
CA ARG A 279 -11.51 0.35 3.17
C ARG A 279 -11.23 -1.14 3.21
N SER A 280 -12.20 -1.90 3.68
CA SER A 280 -12.17 -3.36 3.67
C SER A 280 -13.11 -3.86 2.57
N PHE A 281 -12.74 -4.96 1.92
CA PHE A 281 -13.57 -5.61 0.91
C PHE A 281 -14.21 -6.88 1.49
N GLU A 282 -15.52 -6.98 1.37
CA GLU A 282 -16.33 -8.11 1.81
C GLU A 282 -17.10 -8.68 0.62
N VAL A 283 -17.62 -9.90 0.78
CA VAL A 283 -18.41 -10.60 -0.23
C VAL A 283 -19.71 -11.03 0.41
N ASP A 284 -20.83 -10.74 -0.25
CA ASP A 284 -22.15 -11.13 0.23
C ASP A 284 -22.49 -12.60 -0.12
N GLU A 285 -23.67 -13.04 0.30
CA GLU A 285 -24.17 -14.40 0.02
C GLU A 285 -24.29 -14.74 -1.48
N ASN A 286 -24.39 -13.74 -2.36
CA ASN A 286 -24.54 -13.92 -3.80
C ASN A 286 -23.20 -13.83 -4.55
N GLY A 287 -22.11 -13.62 -3.81
CA GLY A 287 -20.77 -13.50 -4.38
C GLY A 287 -20.45 -12.11 -4.94
N VAL A 288 -21.22 -11.08 -4.57
CA VAL A 288 -20.98 -9.69 -4.95
C VAL A 288 -20.01 -9.06 -3.96
N VAL A 289 -18.94 -8.44 -4.47
CA VAL A 289 -18.00 -7.69 -3.65
C VAL A 289 -18.60 -6.35 -3.24
N TYR A 290 -18.42 -5.97 -1.98
CA TYR A 290 -18.73 -4.64 -1.48
C TYR A 290 -17.65 -4.10 -0.55
N SER A 291 -17.67 -2.78 -0.37
CA SER A 291 -16.69 -2.06 0.45
C SER A 291 -17.29 -1.65 1.78
N VAL A 292 -16.45 -1.67 2.81
CA VAL A 292 -16.73 -1.10 4.13
C VAL A 292 -15.66 -0.07 4.44
N TYR A 293 -16.08 1.17 4.68
CA TYR A 293 -15.23 2.33 4.94
C TYR A 293 -15.27 2.68 6.42
N GLU A 294 -14.14 2.59 7.10
CA GLU A 294 -13.92 3.03 8.48
C GLU A 294 -13.08 4.30 8.49
N VAL A 295 -13.68 5.42 8.92
CA VAL A 295 -12.98 6.70 9.03
C VAL A 295 -12.45 6.85 10.45
N THR A 296 -11.16 7.11 10.58
CA THR A 296 -10.53 7.40 11.88
C THR A 296 -10.50 8.91 12.08
N ASP A 297 -11.13 9.38 13.15
CA ASP A 297 -11.02 10.77 13.56
C ASP A 297 -9.58 11.03 14.03
N PRO A 298 -8.89 12.02 13.45
CA PRO A 298 -7.46 12.15 13.64
C PRO A 298 -7.09 13.02 14.83
N VAL A 299 -8.06 13.68 15.46
CA VAL A 299 -7.87 14.46 16.68
C VAL A 299 -8.04 13.58 17.91
N SER A 300 -9.03 12.69 17.88
CA SER A 300 -9.42 11.83 19.01
C SER A 300 -8.99 10.37 18.86
N GLY A 301 -8.60 9.94 17.65
CA GLY A 301 -8.36 8.54 17.32
C GLY A 301 -9.64 7.69 17.26
N ALA A 302 -10.82 8.31 17.44
CA ALA A 302 -12.08 7.58 17.47
C ALA A 302 -12.49 7.13 16.06
N LYS A 303 -12.88 5.86 15.93
CA LYS A 303 -13.48 5.36 14.69
C LYS A 303 -14.91 5.86 14.56
N LYS A 304 -15.25 6.45 13.42
CA LYS A 304 -16.63 6.75 13.04
C LYS A 304 -17.37 5.45 12.70
N ALA A 305 -18.70 5.52 12.71
CA ALA A 305 -19.52 4.38 12.27
C ALA A 305 -19.13 3.95 10.84
N PRO A 306 -18.91 2.65 10.59
CA PRO A 306 -18.58 2.17 9.25
C PRO A 306 -19.69 2.49 8.26
N ILE A 307 -19.30 2.84 7.04
CA ILE A 307 -20.21 3.10 5.93
C ILE A 307 -19.94 2.03 4.87
N SER A 308 -20.98 1.45 4.27
CA SER A 308 -20.83 0.40 3.26
C SER A 308 -21.58 0.73 1.98
N ASP A 309 -20.99 0.32 0.86
CA ASP A 309 -21.61 0.39 -0.48
C ASP A 309 -22.48 -0.85 -0.80
N LYS A 310 -22.68 -1.77 0.15
CA LYS A 310 -23.50 -2.98 -0.02
C LYS A 310 -24.94 -2.65 -0.43
N GLY A 311 -25.42 -3.29 -1.49
CA GLY A 311 -26.80 -3.15 -1.97
C GLY A 311 -27.08 -1.85 -2.71
N TYR A 312 -26.03 -1.11 -3.10
CA TYR A 312 -26.13 0.09 -3.92
C TYR A 312 -25.46 -0.18 -5.27
N SER A 313 -26.17 0.14 -6.35
CA SER A 313 -25.49 0.31 -7.64
C SER A 313 -24.50 1.47 -7.54
N LYS A 314 -23.53 1.49 -8.45
CA LYS A 314 -22.58 2.58 -8.60
C LYS A 314 -23.26 3.94 -8.61
N GLU A 315 -24.28 4.13 -9.44
CA GLU A 315 -24.97 5.42 -9.57
C GLU A 315 -25.61 5.83 -8.24
N ALA A 316 -26.32 4.89 -7.58
CA ALA A 316 -26.97 5.14 -6.31
C ALA A 316 -25.97 5.45 -5.19
N TRP A 317 -24.80 4.81 -5.21
CA TRP A 317 -23.70 5.10 -4.28
C TRP A 317 -23.11 6.49 -4.53
N MET A 318 -22.82 6.82 -5.79
CA MET A 318 -22.23 8.11 -6.16
C MET A 318 -23.16 9.30 -5.88
N GLU A 319 -24.48 9.11 -5.92
CA GLU A 319 -25.44 10.14 -5.49
C GLU A 319 -25.38 10.43 -3.98
N ARG A 320 -25.07 9.41 -3.17
CA ARG A 320 -25.00 9.52 -1.70
C ARG A 320 -23.63 9.96 -1.21
N LEU A 321 -22.59 9.62 -1.95
CA LEU A 321 -21.19 9.81 -1.58
C LEU A 321 -20.88 11.25 -1.12
N PRO A 322 -21.36 12.34 -1.75
CA PRO A 322 -21.07 13.70 -1.29
C PRO A 322 -21.52 13.97 0.15
N GLN A 323 -22.67 13.43 0.56
CA GLN A 323 -23.16 13.59 1.93
C GLN A 323 -22.35 12.75 2.91
N LEU A 324 -21.95 11.53 2.51
CA LEU A 324 -21.13 10.63 3.32
C LEU A 324 -19.72 11.18 3.55
N LEU A 325 -19.08 11.70 2.50
CA LEU A 325 -17.78 12.39 2.60
C LEU A 325 -17.85 13.57 3.58
N LYS A 326 -18.92 14.39 3.48
CA LYS A 326 -19.13 15.50 4.40
C LYS A 326 -19.29 15.05 5.86
N GLN A 327 -20.01 13.96 6.12
CA GLN A 327 -20.15 13.39 7.47
C GLN A 327 -18.83 12.78 7.98
N ALA A 328 -18.06 12.18 7.07
CA ALA A 328 -16.72 11.68 7.34
C ALA A 328 -15.71 12.81 7.63
N GLY A 329 -16.02 14.06 7.25
CA GLY A 329 -15.10 15.20 7.35
C GLY A 329 -14.14 15.31 6.18
N MET A 330 -14.34 14.50 5.13
CA MET A 330 -13.54 14.49 3.92
C MET A 330 -13.95 15.61 2.97
N LEU A 331 -12.98 16.08 2.20
CA LEU A 331 -13.13 17.09 1.17
C LEU A 331 -13.22 16.41 -0.20
N ARG A 332 -14.41 16.47 -0.81
CA ARG A 332 -14.68 15.84 -2.12
C ARG A 332 -13.70 16.25 -3.22
N ASN A 333 -13.34 17.54 -3.27
CA ASN A 333 -12.53 18.12 -4.33
C ASN A 333 -11.03 18.18 -3.98
N GLN A 334 -10.59 17.37 -3.02
CA GLN A 334 -9.18 17.25 -2.64
C GLN A 334 -8.72 15.82 -2.89
N PRO A 335 -7.45 15.62 -3.28
CA PRO A 335 -6.91 14.29 -3.46
C PRO A 335 -6.87 13.51 -2.13
N CYS A 336 -6.83 12.20 -2.25
CA CYS A 336 -6.54 11.24 -1.21
C CYS A 336 -5.33 10.41 -1.65
N SER A 337 -4.30 10.37 -0.81
CA SER A 337 -3.19 9.45 -0.96
C SER A 337 -3.67 8.02 -0.69
N VAL A 338 -3.24 7.05 -1.50
CA VAL A 338 -3.66 5.64 -1.39
C VAL A 338 -2.48 4.77 -0.96
N VAL A 339 -2.69 3.84 -0.03
CA VAL A 339 -1.68 2.85 0.36
C VAL A 339 -2.33 1.47 0.53
N ARG A 340 -1.66 0.41 0.10
CA ARG A 340 -2.22 -0.97 0.10
C ARG A 340 -1.99 -1.74 1.41
N SER A 341 -1.37 -1.13 2.43
CA SER A 341 -1.19 -1.72 3.75
C SER A 341 -1.17 -0.67 4.86
N GLU A 342 -1.53 -1.09 6.07
CA GLU A 342 -1.50 -0.26 7.26
C GLU A 342 -0.07 0.17 7.62
N GLU A 343 0.88 -0.76 7.49
CA GLU A 343 2.31 -0.50 7.70
C GLU A 343 2.83 0.51 6.69
N GLY A 344 2.45 0.38 5.41
CA GLY A 344 2.80 1.34 4.38
C GLY A 344 2.20 2.71 4.65
N LEU A 345 0.96 2.78 5.15
CA LEU A 345 0.34 4.05 5.54
C LEU A 345 1.13 4.71 6.68
N LYS A 346 1.53 3.92 7.69
CA LYS A 346 2.34 4.43 8.79
C LYS A 346 3.69 4.96 8.29
N ASP A 347 4.38 4.20 7.46
CA ASP A 347 5.67 4.59 6.90
C ASP A 347 5.55 5.82 6.00
N TYR A 348 4.44 5.95 5.25
CA TYR A 348 4.13 7.15 4.49
C TYR A 348 3.97 8.37 5.40
N ILE A 349 3.14 8.28 6.44
CA ILE A 349 2.93 9.38 7.39
C ILE A 349 4.23 9.75 8.10
N MET A 350 5.03 8.76 8.53
CA MET A 350 6.35 9.00 9.14
C MET A 350 7.33 9.68 8.16
N SER A 351 7.29 9.32 6.88
CA SER A 351 8.11 9.98 5.86
C SER A 351 7.73 11.44 5.64
N MET A 352 6.45 11.81 5.84
CA MET A 352 6.03 13.21 5.82
C MET A 352 6.73 13.98 6.96
N ASP A 353 6.73 13.44 8.18
CA ASP A 353 7.35 14.07 9.37
C ASP A 353 8.88 14.25 9.27
N VAL A 354 9.61 13.27 8.72
CA VAL A 354 11.09 13.33 8.59
C VAL A 354 11.54 14.46 7.67
N ASN A 355 10.76 14.74 6.62
CA ASN A 355 11.03 15.83 5.70
C ASN A 355 10.90 17.21 6.37
N PHE A 356 9.99 17.36 7.35
CA PHE A 356 9.85 18.59 8.13
C PHE A 356 10.94 18.75 9.20
N THR A 357 11.54 17.65 9.66
CA THR A 357 12.67 17.70 10.60
C THR A 357 13.97 18.10 9.91
N HIS A 358 14.19 17.71 8.65
CA HIS A 358 15.37 18.12 7.87
C HIS A 358 15.30 19.59 7.42
N ALA A 359 14.11 20.12 7.10
CA ALA A 359 13.90 21.56 6.89
C ALA A 359 14.26 22.42 8.11
N ARG A 360 14.42 21.80 9.29
CA ARG A 360 14.80 22.43 10.55
C ARG A 360 16.31 22.60 10.72
N GLU A 361 17.13 21.86 9.96
CA GLU A 361 18.59 21.84 10.08
C GLU A 361 19.29 22.76 9.06
N GLU A 362 18.64 23.09 7.94
CA GLU A 362 19.12 24.12 7.01
C GLU A 362 18.75 25.52 7.54
N GLY A 363 19.58 26.01 8.45
CA GLY A 363 19.38 27.31 9.09
C GLY A 363 19.44 28.48 8.10
N GLN A 364 18.36 29.26 8.03
CA GLN A 364 18.39 30.68 7.64
C GLN A 364 17.20 31.44 8.26
N ASN A 365 17.41 32.75 8.46
CA ASN A 365 16.61 33.65 9.29
C ASN A 365 15.08 33.51 9.14
N ILE A 366 14.41 33.34 10.30
CA ILE A 366 12.98 33.08 10.42
C ILE A 366 12.16 34.30 10.00
N SER A 367 11.46 34.22 8.88
CA SER A 367 10.39 35.14 8.49
C SER A 367 9.08 34.81 9.23
N ASP A 368 8.10 35.72 9.19
CA ASP A 368 6.76 35.46 9.73
C ASP A 368 6.03 34.30 9.01
N THR A 369 6.38 33.99 7.75
CA THR A 369 5.89 32.80 7.04
C THR A 369 6.46 31.50 7.63
N MET A 370 7.75 31.47 8.00
CA MET A 370 8.34 30.31 8.69
C MET A 370 7.76 30.11 10.10
N ARG A 371 7.24 31.15 10.77
CA ARG A 371 6.52 30.97 12.05
C ARG A 371 5.20 30.23 11.89
N VAL A 372 4.45 30.55 10.83
CA VAL A 372 3.20 29.86 10.48
C VAL A 372 3.51 28.40 10.09
N GLU A 373 4.54 28.17 9.28
CA GLU A 373 5.02 26.82 8.94
C GLU A 373 5.49 26.05 10.19
N MET A 374 6.18 26.68 11.13
CA MET A 374 6.60 26.05 12.40
C MET A 374 5.43 25.73 13.34
N GLU A 375 4.37 26.54 13.36
CA GLU A 375 3.14 26.21 14.09
C GLU A 375 2.37 25.07 13.43
N GLN A 376 2.36 25.04 12.10
CA GLN A 376 1.76 23.95 11.34
C GLN A 376 2.51 22.63 11.56
N VAL A 377 3.85 22.65 11.49
CA VAL A 377 4.72 21.50 11.79
C VAL A 377 4.51 20.99 13.22
N LYS A 378 4.32 21.87 14.21
CA LYS A 378 4.00 21.44 15.58
C LYS A 378 2.64 20.76 15.69
N LYS A 379 1.65 21.21 14.92
CA LYS A 379 0.33 20.55 14.85
C LYS A 379 0.45 19.20 14.14
N ASP A 380 1.18 19.14 13.03
CA ASP A 380 1.40 17.94 12.23
C ASP A 380 2.16 16.88 13.03
N THR A 381 3.28 17.21 13.68
CA THR A 381 4.00 16.28 14.58
C THR A 381 3.14 15.82 15.75
N ALA A 382 2.36 16.72 16.37
CA ALA A 382 1.47 16.34 17.46
C ALA A 382 0.32 15.44 16.99
N GLN A 383 -0.15 15.62 15.76
CA GLN A 383 -1.20 14.83 15.14
C GLN A 383 -0.66 13.45 14.70
N THR A 384 0.50 13.38 14.07
CA THR A 384 1.20 12.13 13.77
C THR A 384 1.52 11.36 15.04
N GLU A 385 1.99 12.05 16.10
CA GLU A 385 2.17 11.41 17.40
C GLU A 385 0.85 10.90 18.01
N ARG A 386 -0.27 11.62 17.85
CA ARG A 386 -1.59 11.16 18.34
C ARG A 386 -2.10 9.97 17.54
N TYR A 387 -1.91 9.97 16.23
CA TYR A 387 -2.24 8.87 15.34
C TYR A 387 -1.38 7.64 15.62
N ILE A 388 -0.06 7.80 15.77
CA ILE A 388 0.82 6.70 16.21
C ILE A 388 0.41 6.25 17.62
N LYS A 389 0.11 7.15 18.56
CA LYS A 389 -0.37 6.79 19.91
C LYS A 389 -1.76 6.15 19.92
N SER A 390 -2.58 6.26 18.88
CA SER A 390 -3.88 5.56 18.84
C SER A 390 -3.73 4.06 18.57
N TYR A 391 -2.63 3.64 17.93
CA TYR A 391 -2.29 2.23 17.73
C TYR A 391 -1.56 1.60 18.92
N TYR A 392 -0.99 2.43 19.80
CA TYR A 392 -0.15 1.99 20.88
C TYR A 392 -0.76 2.39 22.23
N SER A 393 -1.14 1.40 23.00
CA SER A 393 -1.47 1.60 24.40
C SER A 393 -0.18 1.79 25.19
N THR A 394 -0.08 2.88 25.92
CA THR A 394 1.03 3.07 26.86
C THR A 394 0.61 2.59 28.24
N VAL A 395 1.41 1.72 28.85
CA VAL A 395 1.20 1.24 30.21
C VAL A 395 2.40 1.59 31.06
N THR A 396 2.12 2.02 32.29
CA THR A 396 3.15 2.22 33.31
C THR A 396 3.21 0.95 34.15
N VAL A 397 4.42 0.41 34.28
CA VAL A 397 4.74 -0.77 35.09
C VAL A 397 5.85 -0.40 36.09
N PRO A 398 6.02 -1.11 37.20
CA PRO A 398 7.19 -0.96 38.06
C PRO A 398 8.48 -1.12 37.24
N ALA A 399 9.48 -0.26 37.48
CA ALA A 399 10.76 -0.35 36.76
C ALA A 399 11.43 -1.73 36.91
N THR A 400 11.16 -2.42 38.03
CA THR A 400 11.64 -3.78 38.33
C THR A 400 11.07 -4.86 37.40
N GLN A 401 9.93 -4.63 36.74
CA GLN A 401 9.33 -5.58 35.79
C GLN A 401 9.96 -5.50 34.39
N ILE A 402 10.87 -4.54 34.16
CA ILE A 402 11.56 -4.41 32.88
C ILE A 402 12.98 -4.94 33.04
N MET A 403 13.32 -5.96 32.26
CA MET A 403 14.65 -6.52 32.25
C MET A 403 15.09 -6.95 30.84
N PRO A 404 16.37 -6.77 30.49
CA PRO A 404 16.91 -7.39 29.29
C PRO A 404 16.99 -8.91 29.49
N ASN A 405 16.52 -9.68 28.52
CA ASN A 405 16.70 -11.13 28.51
C ASN A 405 18.15 -11.52 28.16
N GLU A 406 18.44 -12.82 28.09
CA GLU A 406 19.77 -13.35 27.73
C GLU A 406 20.28 -12.89 26.35
N LYS A 407 19.37 -12.46 25.45
CA LYS A 407 19.67 -11.92 24.12
C LYS A 407 19.78 -10.39 24.10
N GLN A 408 19.79 -9.73 25.27
CA GLN A 408 19.74 -8.27 25.45
C GLN A 408 18.47 -7.60 24.89
N ILE A 409 17.41 -8.36 24.66
CA ILE A 409 16.11 -7.84 24.24
C ILE A 409 15.34 -7.43 25.49
N LEU A 410 14.84 -6.19 25.48
CA LEU A 410 14.04 -5.66 26.58
C LEU A 410 12.74 -6.47 26.72
N SER A 411 12.51 -7.00 27.91
CA SER A 411 11.39 -7.88 28.22
C SER A 411 10.59 -7.34 29.40
N LEU A 412 9.28 -7.59 29.38
CA LEU A 412 8.35 -7.29 30.45
C LEU A 412 8.02 -8.57 31.22
N GLU A 413 8.18 -8.52 32.55
CA GLU A 413 7.77 -9.56 33.46
C GLU A 413 6.26 -9.48 33.76
N LEU A 414 5.57 -10.58 33.50
CA LEU A 414 4.21 -10.87 33.93
C LEU A 414 4.25 -11.97 35.02
N ASP A 415 3.17 -12.12 35.78
CA ASP A 415 3.11 -13.06 36.92
C ASP A 415 3.46 -14.52 36.58
N ASP A 416 3.21 -14.94 35.33
CA ASP A 416 3.39 -16.31 34.87
C ASP A 416 4.46 -16.47 33.77
N GLY A 417 5.17 -15.40 33.38
CA GLY A 417 6.17 -15.46 32.32
C GLY A 417 6.74 -14.12 31.85
N LEU A 418 7.55 -14.15 30.79
CA LEU A 418 8.22 -12.98 30.22
C LEU A 418 7.70 -12.68 28.81
N VAL A 419 7.45 -11.40 28.52
CA VAL A 419 7.10 -10.91 27.18
C VAL A 419 8.32 -10.23 26.58
N GLU A 420 8.84 -10.75 25.47
CA GLU A 420 9.98 -10.18 24.77
C GLU A 420 9.57 -9.09 23.77
N GLY A 421 10.43 -8.07 23.61
CA GLY A 421 10.29 -7.07 22.55
C GLY A 421 9.40 -5.88 22.89
N VAL A 422 9.19 -5.60 24.18
CA VAL A 422 8.45 -4.40 24.62
C VAL A 422 9.27 -3.13 24.38
N SER A 423 8.60 -2.03 24.00
CA SER A 423 9.26 -0.77 23.69
C SER A 423 9.21 0.19 24.89
N LEU A 424 10.38 0.57 25.42
CA LEU A 424 10.50 1.52 26.53
C LEU A 424 10.33 2.96 26.03
N VAL A 425 9.39 3.69 26.63
CA VAL A 425 9.11 5.11 26.34
C VAL A 425 9.83 6.03 27.34
N GLY A 426 10.03 5.56 28.56
CA GLY A 426 10.78 6.26 29.61
C GLY A 426 10.81 5.45 30.90
N MET A 427 11.81 5.67 31.75
CA MET A 427 11.97 4.97 33.02
C MET A 427 12.55 5.91 34.08
N ASP A 428 11.99 5.89 35.28
CA ASP A 428 12.56 6.50 36.48
C ASP A 428 12.94 5.41 37.51
N SER A 429 13.27 5.80 38.75
CA SER A 429 13.68 4.84 39.78
C SER A 429 12.59 3.85 40.19
N ASP A 430 11.32 4.22 39.97
CA ASP A 430 10.17 3.51 40.52
C ASP A 430 9.33 2.87 39.39
N ASN A 431 9.24 3.53 38.23
CA ASN A 431 8.33 3.16 37.15
C ASN A 431 9.02 3.16 35.78
N ALA A 432 8.62 2.22 34.94
CA ALA A 432 8.88 2.18 33.52
C ALA A 432 7.57 2.42 32.75
N LYS A 433 7.65 3.25 31.72
CA LYS A 433 6.56 3.50 30.77
C LYS A 433 6.87 2.75 29.50
N ILE A 434 6.02 1.78 29.15
CA ILE A 434 6.19 0.93 27.97
C ILE A 434 5.04 1.11 26.99
N SER A 435 5.35 1.02 25.70
CA SER A 435 4.40 1.14 24.60
C SER A 435 4.12 -0.22 24.00
N LEU A 436 2.84 -0.61 23.94
CA LEU A 436 2.37 -1.86 23.37
C LEU A 436 1.37 -1.57 22.25
N ARG A 437 1.66 -2.03 21.03
CA ARG A 437 0.70 -2.02 19.92
C ARG A 437 -0.37 -3.09 20.15
N SER A 438 -1.65 -2.72 20.12
CA SER A 438 -2.79 -3.58 20.51
C SER A 438 -2.86 -4.91 19.75
N ASP A 439 -2.58 -4.90 18.44
CA ASP A 439 -2.65 -6.05 17.53
C ASP A 439 -1.29 -6.75 17.31
N ALA A 440 -0.18 -6.14 17.74
CA ALA A 440 1.15 -6.72 17.52
C ALA A 440 1.30 -8.02 18.30
N LYS A 441 1.99 -8.97 17.66
CA LYS A 441 2.33 -10.27 18.21
C LYS A 441 3.65 -10.17 18.95
N TYR A 442 3.63 -10.48 20.24
CA TYR A 442 4.80 -10.55 21.10
C TYR A 442 5.05 -12.01 21.51
N THR A 443 6.31 -12.38 21.61
CA THR A 443 6.71 -13.68 22.15
C THR A 443 6.58 -13.63 23.66
N TYR A 444 5.75 -14.52 24.20
CA TYR A 444 5.65 -14.77 25.62
C TYR A 444 6.27 -16.13 25.93
N THR A 445 7.07 -16.19 27.00
CA THR A 445 7.68 -17.41 27.51
C THR A 445 7.18 -17.65 28.93
N GLY A 446 6.43 -18.73 29.13
CA GLY A 446 5.88 -19.10 30.43
C GLY A 446 6.94 -19.61 31.41
N ALA A 447 6.59 -19.67 32.70
CA ALA A 447 7.45 -20.23 33.74
C ALA A 447 7.82 -21.71 33.52
N ASP A 448 7.03 -22.43 32.71
CA ASP A 448 7.30 -23.81 32.26
C ASP A 448 8.25 -23.88 31.05
N GLY A 449 8.70 -22.74 30.53
CA GLY A 449 9.55 -22.60 29.36
C GLY A 449 8.80 -22.72 28.02
N GLN A 450 7.47 -22.80 28.01
CA GLN A 450 6.71 -22.85 26.76
C GLN A 450 6.51 -21.46 26.17
N GLU A 451 6.77 -21.35 24.87
CA GLU A 451 6.53 -20.12 24.11
C GLU A 451 5.10 -20.10 23.54
N LYS A 452 4.42 -18.96 23.69
CA LYS A 452 3.17 -18.64 22.98
C LYS A 452 3.21 -17.20 22.48
N VAL A 453 2.34 -16.89 21.53
CA VAL A 453 2.22 -15.54 20.99
C VAL A 453 1.05 -14.84 21.69
N LEU A 454 1.31 -13.66 22.26
CA LEU A 454 0.28 -12.77 22.82
C LEU A 454 0.13 -11.52 21.96
N THR A 455 -1.09 -11.00 21.86
CA THR A 455 -1.31 -9.65 21.31
C THR A 455 -1.08 -8.59 22.39
N GLY A 456 -0.82 -7.33 21.97
CA GLY A 456 -0.72 -6.20 22.90
C GLY A 456 -1.95 -6.06 23.80
N ASP A 457 -3.16 -6.27 23.26
CA ASP A 457 -4.40 -6.22 24.05
C ASP A 457 -4.45 -7.33 25.12
N GLN A 458 -3.95 -8.53 24.80
CA GLN A 458 -3.88 -9.64 25.76
C GLN A 458 -2.88 -9.34 26.89
N ILE A 459 -1.75 -8.72 26.56
CA ILE A 459 -0.75 -8.30 27.55
C ILE A 459 -1.31 -7.19 28.45
N MET A 460 -1.97 -6.19 27.86
CA MET A 460 -2.62 -5.10 28.59
C MET A 460 -3.69 -5.62 29.54
N LYS A 461 -4.47 -6.61 29.11
CA LYS A 461 -5.47 -7.27 29.97
C LYS A 461 -4.81 -8.03 31.12
N ALA A 462 -3.74 -8.78 30.86
CA ALA A 462 -2.99 -9.49 31.90
C ALA A 462 -2.42 -8.54 32.97
N LEU A 463 -1.87 -7.39 32.54
CA LEU A 463 -1.39 -6.34 33.45
C LEU A 463 -2.51 -5.70 34.28
N SER A 464 -3.72 -5.61 33.72
CA SER A 464 -4.88 -5.00 34.38
C SER A 464 -5.54 -5.92 35.40
N ASP A 465 -5.49 -7.24 35.16
CA ASP A 465 -6.07 -8.26 36.03
C ASP A 465 -5.17 -8.56 37.27
N ASN A 466 -3.94 -8.03 37.27
CA ASN A 466 -2.94 -8.26 38.31
C ASN A 466 -3.16 -7.38 39.56
N LYS A 467 -3.62 -8.01 40.65
CA LYS A 467 -3.98 -7.36 41.93
C LYS A 467 -2.81 -7.13 42.90
N GLN A 468 -1.55 -7.15 42.47
CA GLN A 468 -0.39 -6.92 43.35
C GLN A 468 0.20 -5.50 43.32
N GLY A 469 -0.45 -4.55 42.65
CA GLY A 469 -0.04 -3.15 42.66
C GLY A 469 -1.22 -2.18 42.61
N GLU A 470 -1.96 -2.04 43.71
CA GLU A 470 -2.97 -0.96 43.88
C GLU A 470 -2.36 0.47 43.87
N LYS A 471 -1.10 0.63 43.45
CA LYS A 471 -0.53 1.88 43.01
C LYS A 471 0.18 1.66 41.67
N VAL A 472 -0.26 2.39 40.65
CA VAL A 472 0.38 2.57 39.33
C VAL A 472 0.01 1.57 38.22
N VAL A 473 -1.28 1.35 37.98
CA VAL A 473 -1.77 1.13 36.60
C VAL A 473 -2.71 2.28 36.25
N GLN A 474 -2.15 3.39 35.77
CA GLN A 474 -2.96 4.40 35.06
C GLN A 474 -3.03 3.99 33.59
N ILE A 475 -4.07 3.25 33.23
CA ILE A 475 -4.49 3.14 31.83
C ILE A 475 -5.04 4.52 31.45
N VAL A 476 -4.24 5.33 30.76
CA VAL A 476 -4.77 6.55 30.14
C VAL A 476 -5.53 6.11 28.89
N THR A 477 -6.77 5.66 29.11
CA THR A 477 -7.76 5.65 28.04
C THR A 477 -8.31 7.07 27.98
N GLN A 478 -7.97 7.85 26.96
CA GLN A 478 -8.69 9.10 26.71
C GLN A 478 -10.12 8.73 26.28
N LYS A 479 -11.03 8.58 27.25
CA LYS A 479 -12.45 8.76 26.99
C LYS A 479 -12.65 10.22 26.58
N ALA A 480 -12.98 10.46 25.32
CA ALA A 480 -13.40 11.77 24.87
C ALA A 480 -14.64 12.17 25.68
N GLY A 481 -14.45 13.09 26.63
CA GLY A 481 -15.51 13.69 27.42
C GLY A 481 -16.42 14.51 26.51
N GLY A 482 -17.72 14.36 26.72
CA GLY A 482 -18.72 15.20 26.10
C GLY A 482 -18.58 16.66 26.57
N ARG A 483 -18.62 17.56 25.60
CA ARG A 483 -19.32 18.83 25.67
C ARG A 483 -19.69 19.29 24.27
#